data_AF-A0A7L1JEZ6-F1
#
_entry.id   AF-A0A7L1JEZ6-F1
#
_cell.length_a   1.000
_cell.length_b   1.000
_cell.length_c   1.000
_cell.angle_alpha   90.00
_cell.angle_beta   90.00
_cell.angle_gamma   90.00
#
_symmetry.space_group_name_H-M   'P 1'
#
loop_
_entity.id
_entity.type
_entity.pdbx_description
1 polymer ?
#
loop_
_entity_poly.entity_id
_entity_poly.type
_entity_poly.pdbx_seq_one_letter_code
_entity_poly.pdbx_strand_id
1 'polypeptide(L)'
;MAALRDGEFAALQSLLKAPSRDAVRQLCQECFSSPPAGLGPLAQRACPGLAAGPEEAEQLVSALHNLTRHVVYHGLTRAEDILSLFPEDFHQNLKNLLTKIILENISAWRNEAQASQISLPRLVDMDWRVDIKTSSDSISRMAVPTCLLQLKIQEDVALCGNSPVVSALTVELSKETLDTMLEGLGRIRDQLSAVASK
;
A
#
# COMPACT_ATOMS: atom_id res chain seq x y z
N MET A 1 4.85 -10.30 -10.31
CA MET A 1 3.66 -10.22 -11.19
C MET A 1 4.08 -10.68 -12.57
N ALA A 2 3.20 -11.42 -13.27
CA ALA A 2 3.49 -11.89 -14.62
C ALA A 2 3.58 -10.71 -15.61
N ALA A 3 4.37 -10.90 -16.68
CA ALA A 3 4.34 -10.00 -17.83
C ALA A 3 2.93 -9.97 -18.44
N LEU A 4 2.54 -8.81 -18.97
CA LEU A 4 1.28 -8.67 -19.69
C LEU A 4 1.28 -9.61 -20.90
N ARG A 5 0.18 -10.33 -21.11
CA ARG A 5 -0.01 -11.27 -22.22
C ARG A 5 -0.58 -10.54 -23.43
N ASP A 6 -0.34 -11.05 -24.65
CA ASP A 6 -0.83 -10.44 -25.91
C ASP A 6 -2.35 -10.21 -25.91
N GLY A 7 -3.13 -11.11 -25.30
CA GLY A 7 -4.57 -10.95 -25.14
C GLY A 7 -4.99 -9.75 -24.27
N GLU A 8 -4.16 -9.35 -23.30
CA GLU A 8 -4.40 -8.17 -22.46
C GLU A 8 -4.17 -6.87 -23.26
N PHE A 9 -3.19 -6.85 -24.16
CA PHE A 9 -2.97 -5.72 -25.06
C PHE A 9 -4.09 -5.56 -26.09
N ALA A 10 -4.67 -6.66 -26.60
CA ALA A 10 -5.84 -6.60 -27.46
C ALA A 10 -7.03 -5.94 -26.74
N ALA A 11 -7.27 -6.28 -25.47
CA ALA A 11 -8.34 -5.69 -24.66
C ALA A 11 -8.13 -4.18 -24.44
N LEU A 12 -6.89 -3.73 -24.25
CA LEU A 12 -6.56 -2.30 -24.10
C LEU A 12 -6.92 -1.47 -25.34
N GLN A 13 -6.96 -2.06 -26.54
CA GLN A 13 -7.33 -1.34 -27.76
C GLN A 13 -8.79 -0.86 -27.73
N SER A 14 -9.65 -1.47 -26.92
CA SER A 14 -11.04 -1.00 -26.69
C SER A 14 -11.11 0.41 -26.11
N LEU A 15 -10.02 0.91 -25.50
CA LEU A 15 -9.92 2.30 -25.03
C LEU A 15 -9.95 3.33 -26.17
N LEU A 16 -9.75 2.93 -27.42
CA LEU A 16 -9.95 3.81 -28.59
C LEU A 16 -11.40 4.26 -28.74
N LYS A 17 -12.35 3.49 -28.19
CA LYS A 17 -13.78 3.83 -28.17
C LYS A 17 -14.14 4.76 -26.99
N ALA A 18 -13.17 5.15 -26.16
CA ALA A 18 -13.42 6.00 -25.01
C ALA A 18 -13.96 7.38 -25.44
N PRO A 19 -14.91 7.95 -24.67
CA PRO A 19 -15.53 9.23 -25.03
C PRO A 19 -14.56 10.42 -24.88
N SER A 20 -13.53 10.30 -24.03
CA SER A 20 -12.55 11.36 -23.81
C SER A 20 -11.25 10.83 -23.18
N ARG A 21 -10.18 11.64 -23.24
CA ARG A 21 -8.92 11.37 -22.54
C ARG A 21 -9.09 11.32 -21.02
N ASP A 22 -9.96 12.17 -20.48
CA ASP A 22 -10.25 12.19 -19.04
C ASP A 22 -11.01 10.93 -18.59
N ALA A 23 -11.88 10.36 -19.43
CA ALA A 23 -12.53 9.08 -19.13
C ALA A 23 -11.51 7.94 -19.01
N VAL A 24 -10.50 7.90 -19.90
CA VAL A 24 -9.39 6.92 -19.81
C VAL A 24 -8.60 7.13 -18.52
N ARG A 25 -8.33 8.39 -18.14
CA ARG A 25 -7.61 8.70 -16.89
C ARG A 25 -8.37 8.22 -15.65
N GLN A 26 -9.67 8.52 -15.56
CA GLN A 26 -10.52 8.09 -14.45
C GLN A 26 -10.59 6.56 -14.37
N LEU A 27 -10.74 5.89 -15.50
CA LEU A 27 -10.71 4.43 -15.54
C LEU A 27 -9.38 3.86 -15.04
N CYS A 28 -8.25 4.42 -15.46
CA CYS A 28 -6.94 3.99 -14.97
C CYS A 28 -6.82 4.14 -13.44
N GLN A 29 -7.33 5.25 -12.88
CA GLN A 29 -7.34 5.48 -11.43
C GLN A 29 -8.23 4.48 -10.70
N GLU A 30 -9.47 4.28 -11.16
CA GLU A 30 -10.40 3.32 -10.56
C GLU A 30 -9.87 1.88 -10.64
N CYS A 31 -9.26 1.50 -11.77
CA CYS A 31 -8.62 0.20 -11.95
C CYS A 31 -7.45 0.02 -10.98
N PHE A 32 -6.58 1.02 -10.82
CA PHE A 32 -5.42 0.91 -9.92
C PHE A 32 -5.86 0.72 -8.46
N SER A 33 -6.76 1.57 -7.97
CA SER A 33 -7.19 1.59 -6.56
C SER A 33 -8.08 0.41 -6.17
N SER A 34 -8.68 -0.28 -7.13
CA SER A 34 -9.60 -1.38 -6.82
C SER A 34 -8.87 -2.71 -6.57
N PRO A 35 -9.35 -3.51 -5.60
CA PRO A 35 -8.84 -4.87 -5.39
C PRO A 35 -9.28 -5.79 -6.54
N PRO A 36 -8.60 -6.94 -6.77
CA PRO A 36 -8.97 -7.89 -7.82
C PRO A 36 -10.44 -8.33 -7.78
N ALA A 37 -11.01 -8.49 -6.59
CA ALA A 37 -12.42 -8.83 -6.39
C ALA A 37 -13.40 -7.69 -6.78
N GLY A 38 -12.94 -6.44 -6.83
CA GLY A 38 -13.73 -5.26 -7.20
C GLY A 38 -13.74 -4.96 -8.71
N LEU A 39 -12.94 -5.68 -9.51
CA LEU A 39 -12.79 -5.42 -10.95
C LEU A 39 -14.06 -5.78 -11.76
N GLY A 40 -14.79 -6.82 -11.36
CA GLY A 40 -16.06 -7.21 -12.02
C GLY A 40 -17.14 -6.13 -11.92
N PRO A 41 -17.49 -5.64 -10.71
CA PRO A 41 -18.43 -4.52 -10.54
C PRO A 41 -17.97 -3.24 -11.25
N LEU A 42 -16.66 -2.97 -11.28
CA LEU A 42 -16.10 -1.84 -12.04
C LEU A 42 -16.33 -1.98 -13.54
N ALA A 43 -16.07 -3.16 -14.11
CA ALA A 43 -16.26 -3.42 -15.53
C ALA A 43 -17.70 -3.14 -15.97
N GLN A 44 -18.68 -3.52 -15.13
CA GLN A 44 -20.10 -3.27 -15.39
C GLN A 44 -20.46 -1.78 -15.35
N ARG A 45 -19.80 -0.98 -14.48
CA ARG A 45 -20.09 0.45 -14.32
C ARG A 45 -19.36 1.34 -15.32
N ALA A 46 -18.10 1.03 -15.61
CA ALA A 46 -17.19 1.93 -16.31
C ALA A 46 -17.08 1.66 -17.82
N CYS A 47 -17.49 0.48 -18.28
CA CYS A 47 -17.41 0.10 -19.70
C CYS A 47 -18.72 0.15 -20.54
N PRO A 48 -19.87 0.69 -20.11
CA PRO A 48 -21.04 0.77 -21.00
C PRO A 48 -20.73 1.74 -22.16
N GLY A 49 -20.38 1.18 -23.32
CA GLY A 49 -19.98 1.92 -24.54
C GLY A 49 -18.54 1.69 -25.01
N LEU A 50 -17.64 1.17 -24.15
CA LEU A 50 -16.26 0.84 -24.55
C LEU A 50 -16.08 -0.63 -24.97
N ALA A 51 -16.87 -1.54 -24.39
CA ALA A 51 -16.80 -2.97 -24.64
C ALA A 51 -18.05 -3.45 -25.40
N ALA A 52 -17.90 -4.42 -26.30
CA ALA A 52 -19.01 -5.05 -27.01
C ALA A 52 -19.79 -6.05 -26.13
N GLY A 53 -19.19 -6.51 -25.03
CA GLY A 53 -19.80 -7.42 -24.07
C GLY A 53 -19.16 -7.37 -22.67
N PRO A 54 -19.76 -8.04 -21.68
CA PRO A 54 -19.28 -8.06 -20.29
C PRO A 54 -17.89 -8.71 -20.14
N GLU A 55 -17.59 -9.74 -20.92
CA GLU A 55 -16.27 -10.41 -20.90
C GLU A 55 -15.15 -9.48 -21.39
N GLU A 56 -15.38 -8.71 -22.45
CA GLU A 56 -14.42 -7.72 -22.95
C GLU A 56 -14.18 -6.60 -21.93
N ALA A 57 -15.23 -6.18 -21.22
CA ALA A 57 -15.13 -5.17 -20.18
C ALA A 57 -14.25 -5.64 -19.01
N GLU A 58 -14.43 -6.89 -18.57
CA GLU A 58 -13.61 -7.49 -17.51
C GLU A 58 -12.15 -7.65 -17.95
N GLN A 59 -11.92 -8.10 -19.19
CA GLN A 59 -10.58 -8.21 -19.76
C GLN A 59 -9.88 -6.85 -19.84
N LEU A 60 -10.59 -5.80 -20.26
CA LEU A 60 -10.05 -4.43 -20.33
C LEU A 60 -9.65 -3.92 -18.94
N VAL A 61 -10.54 -4.04 -17.96
CA VAL A 61 -10.30 -3.59 -16.58
C VAL A 61 -9.16 -4.38 -15.94
N SER A 62 -9.11 -5.69 -16.16
CA SER A 62 -8.02 -6.56 -15.69
C SER A 62 -6.68 -6.20 -16.34
N ALA A 63 -6.65 -5.97 -17.66
CA ALA A 63 -5.44 -5.55 -18.37
C ALA A 63 -4.91 -4.19 -17.89
N LEU A 64 -5.81 -3.21 -17.69
CA LEU A 64 -5.45 -1.90 -17.12
C LEU A 64 -4.94 -2.01 -15.69
N HIS A 65 -5.61 -2.82 -14.85
CA HIS A 65 -5.18 -3.08 -13.48
C HIS A 65 -3.78 -3.71 -13.47
N ASN A 66 -3.54 -4.73 -14.28
CA ASN A 66 -2.24 -5.41 -14.37
C ASN A 66 -1.15 -4.46 -14.87
N LEU A 67 -1.41 -3.65 -15.90
CA LEU A 67 -0.43 -2.69 -16.45
C LEU A 67 -0.04 -1.62 -15.43
N THR A 68 -1.03 -0.94 -14.82
CA THR A 68 -0.78 0.13 -13.85
C THR A 68 -0.04 -0.39 -12.63
N ARG A 69 -0.46 -1.54 -12.08
CA ARG A 69 0.23 -2.21 -10.97
C ARG A 69 1.64 -2.62 -11.38
N HIS A 70 1.83 -3.25 -12.55
CA HIS A 70 3.15 -3.68 -13.03
C HIS A 70 4.14 -2.52 -13.07
N VAL A 71 3.74 -1.39 -13.67
CA VAL A 71 4.59 -0.18 -13.74
C VAL A 71 4.94 0.35 -12.35
N VAL A 72 3.95 0.47 -11.46
CA VAL A 72 4.14 1.04 -10.12
C VAL A 72 5.04 0.16 -9.25
N TYR A 73 4.80 -1.16 -9.24
CA TYR A 73 5.55 -2.10 -8.40
C TYR A 73 6.95 -2.42 -8.94
N HIS A 74 7.17 -2.37 -10.26
CA HIS A 74 8.50 -2.47 -10.85
C HIS A 74 9.25 -1.13 -10.85
N GLY A 75 8.62 -0.03 -10.40
CA GLY A 75 9.26 1.26 -10.24
C GLY A 75 9.69 1.93 -11.55
N LEU A 76 8.96 1.68 -12.64
CA LEU A 76 9.29 2.25 -13.96
C LEU A 76 8.92 3.73 -13.97
N THR A 77 9.93 4.60 -13.89
CA THR A 77 9.75 6.05 -13.74
C THR A 77 10.02 6.84 -15.02
N ARG A 78 10.60 6.19 -16.05
CA ARG A 78 10.88 6.82 -17.34
C ARG A 78 9.84 6.42 -18.37
N ALA A 79 9.56 7.33 -19.30
CA ALA A 79 8.67 7.05 -20.41
C ALA A 79 9.17 5.88 -21.27
N GLU A 80 10.48 5.81 -21.54
CA GLU A 80 11.11 4.76 -22.34
C GLU A 80 10.86 3.36 -21.76
N ASP A 81 11.00 3.21 -20.44
CA ASP A 81 10.79 1.94 -19.73
C ASP A 81 9.34 1.47 -19.88
N ILE A 82 8.38 2.38 -19.75
CA ILE A 82 6.95 2.08 -19.90
C ILE A 82 6.60 1.78 -21.36
N LEU A 83 7.18 2.53 -22.30
CA LEU A 83 6.95 2.31 -23.74
C LEU A 83 7.49 0.94 -24.17
N SER A 84 8.55 0.43 -23.55
CA SER A 84 9.09 -0.91 -23.87
C SER A 84 8.16 -2.07 -23.48
N LEU A 85 7.16 -1.82 -22.62
CA LEU A 85 6.18 -2.84 -22.24
C LEU A 85 5.15 -3.14 -23.33
N PHE A 86 4.89 -2.19 -24.24
CA PHE A 86 3.86 -2.35 -25.26
C PHE A 86 4.43 -3.03 -26.51
N PRO A 87 3.68 -3.98 -27.12
CA PRO A 87 4.01 -4.57 -28.42
C PRO A 87 4.23 -3.53 -29.52
N GLU A 88 5.01 -3.88 -30.55
CA GLU A 88 5.32 -2.98 -31.67
C GLU A 88 4.09 -2.65 -32.53
N ASP A 89 3.13 -3.56 -32.60
CA ASP A 89 1.86 -3.43 -33.35
C ASP A 89 0.77 -2.66 -32.57
N PHE A 90 1.07 -2.19 -31.35
CA PHE A 90 0.12 -1.44 -30.55
C PHE A 90 -0.06 0.01 -31.03
N HIS A 91 -1.29 0.52 -30.93
CA HIS A 91 -1.64 1.86 -31.40
C HIS A 91 -0.84 2.98 -30.69
N GLN A 92 0.00 3.68 -31.44
CA GLN A 92 0.98 4.65 -30.93
C GLN A 92 0.36 5.78 -30.08
N ASN A 93 -0.74 6.38 -30.52
CA ASN A 93 -1.37 7.47 -29.75
C ASN A 93 -1.95 6.99 -28.42
N LEU A 94 -2.45 5.75 -28.37
CA LEU A 94 -3.01 5.18 -27.15
C LEU A 94 -1.89 4.80 -26.17
N LYS A 95 -0.81 4.19 -26.67
CA LYS A 95 0.40 3.90 -25.89
C LYS A 95 1.00 5.17 -25.27
N ASN A 96 1.11 6.24 -26.05
CA ASN A 96 1.60 7.54 -25.56
C ASN A 96 0.65 8.15 -24.52
N LEU A 97 -0.67 8.03 -24.72
CA LEU A 97 -1.67 8.49 -23.76
C LEU A 97 -1.58 7.74 -22.44
N LEU A 98 -1.54 6.40 -22.47
CA LEU A 98 -1.42 5.56 -21.28
C LEU A 98 -0.12 5.84 -20.54
N THR A 99 1.00 5.90 -21.26
CA THR A 99 2.31 6.24 -20.68
C THR A 99 2.26 7.58 -19.95
N LYS A 100 1.65 8.60 -20.58
CA LYS A 100 1.49 9.92 -19.96
C LYS A 100 0.62 9.87 -18.71
N ILE A 101 -0.54 9.20 -18.75
CA ILE A 101 -1.43 9.07 -17.60
C ILE A 101 -0.73 8.35 -16.44
N ILE A 102 0.01 7.28 -16.72
CA ILE A 102 0.72 6.50 -15.71
C ILE A 102 1.81 7.37 -15.04
N LEU A 103 2.63 8.07 -15.83
CA LEU A 103 3.67 8.95 -15.30
C LEU A 103 3.12 10.10 -14.45
N GLU A 104 1.97 10.66 -14.82
CA GLU A 104 1.31 11.71 -14.03
C GLU A 104 0.83 11.22 -12.65
N ASN A 105 0.44 9.94 -12.53
CA ASN A 105 -0.14 9.39 -11.31
C ASN A 105 0.80 8.48 -10.51
N ILE A 106 1.99 8.15 -11.04
CA ILE A 106 2.88 7.14 -10.46
C ILE A 106 3.29 7.44 -9.01
N SER A 107 3.48 8.72 -8.65
CA SER A 107 3.83 9.11 -7.28
C SER A 107 2.69 8.85 -6.31
N ALA A 108 1.46 9.17 -6.69
CA ALA A 108 0.27 8.93 -5.87
C ALA A 108 0.01 7.43 -5.73
N TRP A 109 0.06 6.70 -6.85
CA TRP A 109 -0.13 5.24 -6.87
C TRP A 109 0.94 4.50 -6.09
N ARG A 110 2.20 4.94 -6.14
CA ARG A 110 3.26 4.33 -5.33
C ARG A 110 3.01 4.50 -3.84
N ASN A 111 2.55 5.69 -3.40
CA ASN A 111 2.22 5.92 -2.00
C ASN A 111 1.02 5.06 -1.56
N GLU A 112 0.00 4.93 -2.40
CA GLU A 112 -1.16 4.08 -2.15
C GLU A 112 -0.78 2.59 -2.10
N ALA A 113 0.06 2.12 -3.04
CA ALA A 113 0.58 0.76 -3.05
C ALA A 113 1.41 0.45 -1.80
N GLN A 114 2.24 1.40 -1.35
CA GLN A 114 3.02 1.27 -0.11
C GLN A 114 2.12 1.26 1.14
N ALA A 115 1.07 2.08 1.16
CA ALA A 115 0.10 2.08 2.25
C ALA A 115 -0.71 0.77 2.33
N SER A 116 -0.97 0.16 1.17
CA SER A 116 -1.76 -1.06 1.00
C SER A 116 -0.92 -2.35 1.04
N GLN A 117 0.40 -2.26 1.20
CA GLN A 117 1.24 -3.45 1.33
C GLN A 117 1.01 -4.11 2.68
N ILE A 118 0.89 -5.45 2.64
CA ILE A 118 0.84 -6.29 3.83
C ILE A 118 2.08 -5.99 4.67
N SER A 119 1.85 -5.50 5.86
CA SER A 119 2.80 -4.95 6.80
C SER A 119 2.64 -5.66 8.14
N LEU A 120 3.74 -5.71 8.90
CA LEU A 120 3.66 -6.14 10.29
C LEU A 120 2.82 -5.13 11.09
N PRO A 121 2.17 -5.56 12.19
CA PRO A 121 1.45 -4.66 13.07
C PRO A 121 2.32 -3.45 13.46
N ARG A 122 1.74 -2.26 13.37
CA ARG A 122 2.46 -0.99 13.58
C ARG A 122 2.09 -0.40 14.93
N LEU A 123 3.10 0.03 15.68
CA LEU A 123 2.89 0.84 16.87
C LEU A 123 2.40 2.23 16.43
N VAL A 124 1.18 2.60 16.81
CA VAL A 124 0.55 3.87 16.39
C VAL A 124 0.43 4.88 17.53
N ASP A 125 0.47 4.42 18.77
CA ASP A 125 0.41 5.30 19.92
C ASP A 125 1.15 4.70 21.12
N MET A 126 1.67 5.59 21.97
CA MET A 126 2.39 5.22 23.18
C MET A 126 2.03 6.20 24.30
N ASP A 127 1.26 5.69 25.27
CA ASP A 127 0.87 6.41 26.48
C ASP A 127 1.63 5.85 27.68
N TRP A 128 1.99 6.69 28.65
CA TRP A 128 2.64 6.22 29.87
C TRP A 128 2.12 6.96 31.10
N ARG A 129 2.19 6.29 32.25
CA ARG A 129 1.94 6.90 33.55
C ARG A 129 2.90 6.34 34.60
N VAL A 130 3.23 7.16 35.59
CA VAL A 130 4.07 6.74 36.72
C VAL A 130 3.19 6.64 37.95
N ASP A 131 3.10 5.41 38.48
CA ASP A 131 2.36 5.11 39.68
C ASP A 131 3.35 4.88 40.83
N ILE A 132 2.91 5.14 42.06
CA ILE A 132 3.69 4.85 43.27
C ILE A 132 3.06 3.63 43.94
N LYS A 133 3.81 2.53 44.04
CA LYS A 133 3.35 1.30 44.70
C LYS A 133 4.15 1.01 45.96
N THR A 134 3.54 0.30 46.90
CA THR A 134 4.26 -0.18 48.08
C THR A 134 5.21 -1.30 47.64
N SER A 135 6.49 -1.19 47.99
CA SER A 135 7.50 -2.20 47.67
C SER A 135 7.16 -3.55 48.30
N SER A 136 7.30 -4.61 47.52
CA SER A 136 7.17 -6.00 47.99
C SER A 136 8.48 -6.55 48.58
N ASP A 137 9.62 -5.99 48.17
CA ASP A 137 10.95 -6.55 48.47
C ASP A 137 11.61 -5.90 49.70
N SER A 138 11.03 -4.82 50.23
CA SER A 138 11.53 -4.11 51.40
C SER A 138 10.61 -4.27 52.60
N ILE A 139 11.16 -4.74 53.73
CA ILE A 139 10.44 -4.85 55.01
C ILE A 139 9.89 -3.49 55.51
N SER A 140 10.46 -2.39 55.05
CA SER A 140 10.15 -1.02 55.47
C SER A 140 8.93 -0.38 54.78
N ARG A 141 8.13 -1.10 53.98
CA ARG A 141 6.97 -0.56 53.22
C ARG A 141 7.31 0.75 52.48
N MET A 142 8.47 0.80 51.84
CA MET A 142 8.87 1.98 51.07
C MET A 142 8.03 2.10 49.79
N ALA A 143 7.62 3.32 49.49
CA ALA A 143 6.95 3.67 48.24
C ALA A 143 7.98 3.66 47.09
N VAL A 144 7.75 2.84 46.07
CA VAL A 144 8.62 2.69 44.90
C VAL A 144 7.85 3.11 43.64
N PRO A 145 8.43 3.97 42.78
CA PRO A 145 7.82 4.35 41.52
C PRO A 145 7.85 3.19 40.53
N THR A 146 6.77 3.03 39.77
CA THR A 146 6.62 2.07 38.68
C THR A 146 6.03 2.76 37.46
N CYS A 147 6.47 2.40 36.26
CA CYS A 147 5.95 2.97 35.01
C CYS A 147 4.96 1.99 34.37
N LEU A 148 3.75 2.43 34.10
CA LEU A 148 2.80 1.70 33.27
C LEU A 148 2.84 2.29 31.87
N LEU A 149 3.30 1.49 30.92
CA LEU A 149 3.43 1.84 29.52
C LEU A 149 2.32 1.14 28.73
N GLN A 150 1.53 1.92 28.01
CA GLN A 150 0.47 1.45 27.13
C GLN A 150 0.86 1.68 25.68
N LEU A 151 0.87 0.62 24.89
CA LEU A 151 1.22 0.62 23.48
C LEU A 151 -0.04 0.31 22.67
N LYS A 152 -0.43 1.19 21.74
CA LYS A 152 -1.53 0.91 20.80
C LYS A 152 -0.95 0.40 19.49
N ILE A 153 -1.31 -0.82 19.12
CA ILE A 153 -0.79 -1.53 17.96
C ILE A 153 -1.92 -1.69 16.95
N GLN A 154 -1.73 -1.14 15.76
CA GLN A 154 -2.65 -1.29 14.65
C GLN A 154 -2.27 -2.52 13.82
N GLU A 155 -3.21 -3.45 13.67
CA GLU A 155 -3.08 -4.57 12.75
C GLU A 155 -3.31 -4.15 11.30
N ASP A 156 -2.84 -4.97 10.37
CA ASP A 156 -2.96 -4.67 8.95
C ASP A 156 -4.43 -4.75 8.49
N VAL A 157 -4.88 -3.70 7.81
CA VAL A 157 -6.21 -3.60 7.19
C VAL A 157 -6.44 -4.74 6.19
N ALA A 158 -5.39 -5.22 5.52
CA ALA A 158 -5.44 -6.35 4.60
C ALA A 158 -5.74 -7.68 5.31
N LEU A 159 -5.45 -7.80 6.61
CA LEU A 159 -5.69 -9.00 7.42
C LEU A 159 -6.99 -8.93 8.23
N CYS A 160 -7.42 -7.73 8.65
CA CYS A 160 -8.56 -7.54 9.54
C CYS A 160 -9.88 -7.16 8.85
N GLY A 161 -9.89 -7.05 7.51
CA GLY A 161 -11.04 -6.52 6.78
C GLY A 161 -11.22 -5.00 6.99
N ASN A 162 -12.27 -4.42 6.40
CA ASN A 162 -12.48 -2.98 6.14
C ASN A 162 -12.32 -1.97 7.31
N SER A 163 -11.95 -2.39 8.52
CA SER A 163 -11.62 -1.50 9.63
C SER A 163 -10.27 -1.86 10.26
N PRO A 164 -9.35 -0.89 10.44
CA PRO A 164 -8.12 -1.13 11.18
C PRO A 164 -8.42 -1.50 12.63
N VAL A 165 -8.03 -2.69 13.06
CA VAL A 165 -8.17 -3.14 14.44
C VAL A 165 -6.98 -2.61 15.24
N VAL A 166 -7.26 -1.80 16.25
CA VAL A 166 -6.25 -1.28 17.19
C VAL A 166 -6.36 -2.06 18.49
N SER A 167 -5.29 -2.76 18.85
CA SER A 167 -5.13 -3.44 20.13
C SER A 167 -4.31 -2.58 21.09
N ALA A 168 -4.58 -2.70 22.39
CA ALA A 168 -3.82 -1.98 23.43
C ALA A 168 -3.10 -2.98 24.34
N LEU A 169 -1.79 -2.86 24.44
CA LEU A 169 -0.93 -3.65 25.32
C LEU A 169 -0.40 -2.77 26.44
N THR A 170 -0.73 -3.10 27.69
CA THR A 170 -0.21 -2.39 28.86
C THR A 170 0.82 -3.26 29.57
N VAL A 171 2.01 -2.71 29.78
CA VAL A 171 3.13 -3.36 30.48
C VAL A 171 3.56 -2.51 31.67
N GLU A 172 3.99 -3.17 32.74
CA GLU A 172 4.58 -2.52 33.90
C GLU A 172 6.10 -2.63 33.84
N LEU A 173 6.78 -1.50 33.97
CA LEU A 173 8.23 -1.39 33.84
C LEU A 173 8.82 -0.81 35.12
N SER A 174 9.82 -1.51 35.66
CA SER A 174 10.73 -0.95 36.63
C SER A 174 11.73 0.00 35.96
N LYS A 175 12.44 0.79 36.75
CA LYS A 175 13.53 1.64 36.25
C LYS A 175 14.56 0.82 35.46
N GLU A 176 15.02 -0.29 36.03
CA GLU A 176 16.08 -1.12 35.44
C GLU A 176 15.64 -1.73 34.10
N THR A 177 14.39 -2.18 34.01
CA THR A 177 13.82 -2.71 32.76
C THR A 177 13.70 -1.61 31.70
N LEU A 178 13.30 -0.40 32.09
CA LEU A 178 13.21 0.73 31.17
C LEU A 178 14.59 1.16 30.65
N ASP A 179 15.60 1.25 31.52
CA ASP A 179 16.98 1.57 31.13
C ASP A 179 17.52 0.54 30.12
N THR A 180 17.28 -0.74 30.37
CA THR A 180 17.65 -1.84 29.46
C THR A 180 16.93 -1.73 28.10
N MET A 181 15.64 -1.38 28.11
CA MET A 181 14.85 -1.18 26.89
C MET A 181 15.38 0.00 26.06
N LEU A 182 15.74 1.12 26.70
CA LEU A 182 16.31 2.28 26.02
C LEU A 182 17.64 1.96 25.36
N GLU A 183 18.51 1.19 26.03
CA GLU A 183 19.77 0.74 25.43
C GLU A 183 19.53 -0.15 24.20
N GLY A 184 18.60 -1.10 24.31
CA GLY A 184 18.22 -1.97 23.19
C GLY A 184 17.69 -1.21 21.98
N LEU A 185 16.76 -0.27 22.19
CA LEU A 185 16.19 0.57 21.14
C LEU A 185 17.24 1.51 20.52
N GLY A 186 18.19 2.01 21.33
CA GLY A 186 19.32 2.81 20.84
C GLY A 186 20.20 2.03 19.86
N ARG A 187 20.52 0.77 20.19
CA ARG A 187 21.29 -0.11 19.29
C ARG A 187 20.53 -0.40 17.98
N ILE A 188 19.21 -0.62 18.04
CA ILE A 188 18.37 -0.82 16.85
C ILE A 188 18.39 0.42 15.95
N ARG A 189 18.25 1.62 16.53
CA ARG A 189 18.34 2.89 15.78
C ARG A 189 19.67 3.00 15.04
N ASP A 190 20.77 2.70 15.71
CA ASP A 190 22.11 2.82 15.12
C ASP A 190 22.31 1.81 13.98
N GLN A 191 21.81 0.59 14.14
CA GLN A 191 21.81 -0.43 13.08
C GLN A 191 20.99 0.00 11.85
N LEU A 192 19.77 0.51 12.06
CA LEU A 192 18.92 1.00 10.98
C LEU A 192 19.57 2.17 10.24
N SER A 193 20.22 3.08 10.97
CA SER A 193 20.94 4.22 10.40
C SER A 193 22.12 3.77 9.53
N ALA A 194 22.88 2.78 9.99
CA ALA A 194 24.00 2.22 9.23
C ALA A 194 23.54 1.51 7.93
N VAL A 195 22.38 0.85 7.96
CA VAL A 195 21.77 0.23 6.76
C VAL A 195 21.26 1.29 5.80
N ALA A 196 20.61 2.36 6.29
CA ALA A 196 20.10 3.44 5.45
C ALA A 196 21.22 4.28 4.78
N SER A 197 22.42 4.31 5.37
CA SER A 197 23.59 4.99 4.80
C SER A 197 24.36 4.20 3.74
N LYS A 198 23.97 2.94 3.48
CA LYS A 198 24.53 2.09 2.44
C LYS A 198 23.71 2.17 1.16
#